data_AF-A0A7X2D3B8-F1
#
_entry.id   AF-A0A7X2D3B8-F1
#
_cell.length_a   1.000
_cell.length_b   1.000
_cell.length_c   1.000
_cell.angle_alpha   90.00
_cell.angle_beta   90.00
_cell.angle_gamma   90.00
#
_symmetry.space_group_name_H-M   'P 1'
#
loop_
_entity.id
_entity.type
_entity.pdbx_description
1 polymer ?
#
loop_
_entity_poly.entity_id
_entity_poly.type
_entity_poly.pdbx_seq_one_letter_code
_entity_poly.pdbx_strand_id
1 'polypeptide(L)'
;MNDPVQGLSREVDRLARRAAGDAAAAEDVSVIVRRLADARDILARMDATGPDTLDANGETRADSRVLRHDLVNALGAIDNYAELIGDDCAGLREETGAVRGAVRDVIARVRRGAPQPMG
;
A
#
# COMPACT_ATOMS: atom_id res chain seq x y z
N MET A 1 11.66 -11.34 8.99
CA MET A 1 10.59 -10.32 9.09
C MET A 1 9.60 -10.61 7.98
N ASN A 2 8.30 -10.77 8.29
CA ASN A 2 7.29 -10.88 7.22
C ASN A 2 7.22 -9.54 6.47
N ASP A 3 7.36 -9.60 5.15
CA ASP A 3 7.23 -8.45 4.25
C ASP A 3 5.83 -7.83 4.45
N PRO A 4 5.74 -6.55 4.87
CA PRO A 4 4.48 -5.90 5.20
C PRO A 4 3.51 -5.84 4.01
N VAL A 5 4.01 -5.90 2.76
CA VAL A 5 3.16 -5.88 1.56
C VAL A 5 2.87 -7.27 0.99
N GLN A 6 3.38 -8.35 1.59
CA GLN A 6 3.12 -9.71 1.11
C GLN A 6 1.65 -10.13 1.25
N GLY A 7 0.97 -9.66 2.30
CA GLY A 7 -0.49 -9.83 2.45
C GLY A 7 -1.24 -9.13 1.33
N LEU A 8 -0.97 -7.82 1.15
CA LEU A 8 -1.57 -7.00 0.10
C LEU A 8 -1.33 -7.58 -1.30
N SER A 9 -0.12 -8.07 -1.55
CA SER A 9 0.25 -8.67 -2.83
C SER A 9 -0.61 -9.87 -3.19
N ARG A 10 -0.89 -10.74 -2.22
CA ARG A 10 -1.72 -11.93 -2.44
C ARG A 10 -3.17 -11.55 -2.76
N GLU A 11 -3.69 -10.53 -2.09
CA GLU A 11 -5.06 -10.06 -2.35
C GLU A 11 -5.17 -9.34 -3.70
N VAL A 12 -4.16 -8.55 -4.08
CA VAL A 12 -4.10 -7.93 -5.42
C VAL A 12 -4.02 -8.98 -6.52
N ASP A 13 -3.19 -10.02 -6.35
CA ASP A 13 -3.12 -11.13 -7.30
C ASP A 13 -4.45 -11.90 -7.41
N ARG A 14 -5.17 -12.05 -6.29
CA ARG A 14 -6.50 -12.68 -6.26
C ARG A 14 -7.52 -11.83 -7.01
N LEU A 15 -7.56 -10.53 -6.74
CA LEU A 15 -8.42 -9.58 -7.46
C LEU A 15 -8.12 -9.60 -8.96
N ALA A 16 -6.84 -9.57 -9.36
CA ALA A 16 -6.45 -9.56 -10.77
C ALA A 16 -6.90 -10.82 -11.52
N ARG A 17 -6.75 -12.00 -10.90
CA ARG A 17 -7.27 -13.26 -11.49
C ARG A 17 -8.79 -13.22 -11.65
N ARG A 18 -9.50 -12.64 -10.69
CA ARG A 18 -10.97 -12.58 -10.71
C ARG A 18 -11.48 -11.58 -11.74
N ALA A 19 -10.78 -10.46 -11.92
CA ALA A 19 -11.12 -9.40 -12.86
C ALA A 19 -10.75 -9.72 -14.33
N ALA A 20 -10.00 -10.79 -14.61
CA ALA A 20 -9.53 -11.12 -15.96
C ALA A 20 -10.65 -11.32 -17.01
N GLY A 21 -11.90 -11.53 -16.58
CA GLY A 21 -13.08 -11.63 -17.44
C GLY A 21 -13.85 -10.33 -17.67
N ASP A 22 -13.43 -9.22 -17.05
CA ASP A 22 -14.10 -7.91 -17.10
C ASP A 22 -13.08 -6.84 -17.51
N ALA A 23 -13.24 -6.27 -18.71
CA ALA A 23 -12.27 -5.34 -19.28
C ALA A 23 -12.17 -4.02 -18.50
N ALA A 24 -13.29 -3.54 -17.93
CA ALA A 24 -13.30 -2.31 -17.14
C ALA A 24 -12.57 -2.55 -15.81
N ALA A 25 -12.91 -3.62 -15.11
CA ALA A 25 -12.23 -3.99 -13.88
C ALA A 25 -10.73 -4.29 -14.11
N ALA A 26 -10.37 -4.88 -15.25
CA ALA A 26 -8.98 -5.18 -15.57
C ALA A 26 -8.13 -3.91 -15.74
N GLU A 27 -8.69 -2.83 -16.31
CA GLU A 27 -8.00 -1.54 -16.41
C GLU A 27 -7.71 -0.96 -15.02
N ASP A 28 -8.72 -0.90 -14.14
CA ASP A 28 -8.56 -0.39 -12.78
C ASP A 28 -7.59 -1.25 -11.95
N VAL A 29 -7.67 -2.58 -12.10
CA VAL A 29 -6.72 -3.52 -11.47
C VAL A 29 -5.29 -3.25 -11.95
N SER A 30 -5.07 -2.90 -13.23
CA SER A 30 -3.73 -2.58 -13.72
C SER A 30 -3.12 -1.38 -12.98
N VAL A 31 -3.96 -0.40 -12.58
CA VAL A 31 -3.52 0.72 -11.75
C VAL A 31 -3.14 0.25 -10.36
N ILE A 32 -3.95 -0.62 -9.74
CA ILE A 32 -3.63 -1.23 -8.45
C ILE A 32 -2.29 -1.97 -8.49
N VAL A 33 -2.05 -2.78 -9.52
CA VAL A 33 -0.79 -3.54 -9.68
C VAL A 33 0.41 -2.60 -9.80
N ARG A 34 0.29 -1.51 -10.57
CA ARG A 34 1.35 -0.50 -10.67
C ARG A 34 1.62 0.17 -9.32
N ARG A 35 0.57 0.56 -8.59
CA ARG A 35 0.72 1.19 -7.26
C ARG A 35 1.28 0.25 -6.21
N LEU A 36 1.00 -1.05 -6.33
CA LEU A 36 1.64 -2.06 -5.48
C LEU A 36 3.15 -2.16 -5.76
N ALA A 37 3.57 -2.07 -7.02
CA ALA A 37 4.99 -1.99 -7.36
C ALA A 37 5.65 -0.73 -6.77
N ASP A 38 5.01 0.45 -6.93
CA ASP A 38 5.48 1.70 -6.32
C ASP A 38 5.67 1.53 -4.79
N ALA A 39 4.69 0.94 -4.10
CA ALA A 39 4.74 0.72 -2.66
C ALA A 39 5.89 -0.20 -2.23
N ARG A 40 6.17 -1.26 -3.01
CA ARG A 40 7.30 -2.18 -2.77
C ARG A 40 8.64 -1.46 -2.92
N ASP A 41 8.79 -0.68 -3.99
CA ASP A 41 10.03 0.06 -4.25
C ASP A 41 10.29 1.11 -3.16
N ILE A 42 9.24 1.80 -2.71
CA ILE A 42 9.33 2.76 -1.60
C ILE A 42 9.74 2.07 -0.30
N LEU A 43 9.13 0.93 0.03
CA LEU A 43 9.49 0.17 1.23
C LEU A 43 10.94 -0.33 1.18
N ALA A 44 11.40 -0.85 0.05
CA ALA A 44 12.79 -1.26 -0.13
C ALA A 44 13.75 -0.08 0.05
N ARG A 45 13.40 1.11 -0.44
CA ARG A 45 14.16 2.35 -0.20
C ARG A 45 14.15 2.74 1.27
N MET A 46 13.00 2.65 1.95
CA MET A 46 12.91 2.93 3.39
C MET A 46 13.81 2.00 4.20
N ASP A 47 13.81 0.70 3.91
CA ASP A 47 14.67 -0.29 4.57
C ASP A 47 16.16 -0.02 4.31
N ALA A 48 16.52 0.36 3.09
CA ALA A 48 17.90 0.73 2.72
C ALA A 48 18.39 2.02 3.40
N THR A 49 17.48 2.95 3.73
CA THR A 49 17.80 4.21 4.41
C THR A 49 18.02 4.01 5.92
N GLY A 50 17.62 2.86 6.46
CA GLY A 50 17.66 2.55 7.90
C GLY A 50 16.44 3.12 8.66
N PRO A 51 16.13 2.58 9.85
CA PRO A 51 14.99 3.01 10.65
C PRO A 51 15.16 4.48 11.04
N ASP A 52 14.20 5.33 10.62
CA ASP A 52 14.08 6.77 10.92
C ASP A 52 15.37 7.36 11.50
N THR A 53 16.41 7.47 10.67
CA THR A 53 17.63 8.13 11.10
C THR A 53 17.24 9.56 11.42
N LEU A 54 17.30 9.90 12.71
CA LEU A 54 17.13 11.26 13.13
C LEU A 54 18.30 12.07 12.57
N ASP A 55 18.02 13.29 12.13
CA ASP A 55 19.07 14.24 11.78
C ASP A 55 19.77 14.76 13.06
N ALA A 56 20.69 15.72 12.89
CA ALA A 56 21.44 16.29 14.02
C ALA A 56 20.55 16.96 15.08
N ASN A 57 19.28 17.24 14.75
CA ASN A 57 18.31 17.90 15.61
C ASN A 57 17.33 16.92 16.27
N GLY A 58 17.48 15.61 16.04
CA GLY A 58 16.53 14.63 16.53
C GLY A 58 15.25 14.54 15.71
N GLU A 59 15.20 15.12 14.50
CA GLU A 59 14.05 15.08 13.62
C GLU A 59 14.16 13.95 12.60
N THR A 60 13.04 13.35 12.19
CA THR A 60 13.03 12.40 11.07
C THR A 60 13.58 13.08 9.82
N ARG A 61 14.64 12.51 9.21
CA ARG A 61 15.20 13.03 7.96
C ARG A 61 14.10 13.27 6.92
N ALA A 62 14.20 14.39 6.20
CA ALA A 62 13.26 14.78 5.15
C ALA A 62 12.97 13.64 4.17
N ASP A 63 13.99 12.86 3.81
CA ASP A 63 13.88 11.70 2.91
C ASP A 63 12.96 10.60 3.47
N SER A 64 13.09 10.25 4.75
CA SER A 64 12.22 9.24 5.40
C SER A 64 10.76 9.71 5.49
N ARG A 65 10.55 11.03 5.68
CA ARG A 65 9.20 11.62 5.69
C ARG A 65 8.56 11.59 4.31
N VAL A 66 9.32 11.93 3.27
CA VAL A 66 8.87 11.89 1.87
C VAL A 66 8.54 10.46 1.47
N LEU A 67 9.41 9.49 1.76
CA LEU A 67 9.14 8.07 1.45
C LEU A 67 7.88 7.56 2.16
N ARG A 68 7.68 7.91 3.43
CA ARG A 68 6.46 7.55 4.16
C ARG A 68 5.21 8.18 3.54
N HIS A 69 5.30 9.45 3.14
CA HIS A 69 4.20 10.13 2.46
C HIS A 69 3.86 9.45 1.13
N ASP A 70 4.87 9.15 0.32
CA ASP A 70 4.70 8.50 -0.98
C ASP A 70 4.13 7.09 -0.83
N LEU A 71 4.54 6.35 0.20
CA LEU A 71 3.98 5.04 0.52
C LEU A 71 2.49 5.13 0.86
N VAL A 72 2.11 6.07 1.73
CA VAL A 72 0.70 6.27 2.10
C VAL A 72 -0.12 6.71 0.89
N ASN A 73 0.44 7.53 0.00
CA ASN A 73 -0.21 7.93 -1.24
C ASN A 73 -0.45 6.73 -2.18
N ALA A 74 0.57 5.90 -2.40
CA ALA A 74 0.44 4.68 -3.21
C ALA A 74 -0.62 3.72 -2.63
N LEU A 75 -0.61 3.51 -1.32
CA LEU A 75 -1.59 2.68 -0.61
C LEU A 75 -3.00 3.27 -0.66
N GLY A 76 -3.14 4.60 -0.55
CA GLY A 76 -4.42 5.29 -0.69
C GLY A 76 -5.01 5.15 -2.08
N ALA A 77 -4.18 5.21 -3.14
CA ALA A 77 -4.62 4.92 -4.49
C ALA A 77 -5.14 3.48 -4.62
N ILE A 78 -4.46 2.49 -4.02
CA ILE A 78 -4.94 1.10 -4.01
C ILE A 78 -6.30 0.97 -3.33
N ASP A 79 -6.52 1.61 -2.17
CA ASP A 79 -7.81 1.57 -1.47
C ASP A 79 -8.93 2.18 -2.33
N ASN A 80 -8.68 3.33 -2.95
CA ASN A 80 -9.67 4.04 -3.77
C ASN A 80 -10.05 3.23 -5.02
N TYR A 81 -9.07 2.68 -5.76
CA TYR A 81 -9.38 1.86 -6.93
C TYR A 81 -10.08 0.55 -6.54
N ALA A 82 -9.71 -0.07 -5.42
CA ALA A 82 -10.43 -1.23 -4.93
C ALA A 82 -11.89 -0.90 -4.56
N GLU A 83 -12.13 0.27 -3.95
CA GLU A 83 -13.50 0.76 -3.69
C GLU A 83 -14.30 0.94 -4.98
N LEU A 84 -13.75 1.64 -5.97
CA LEU A 84 -14.39 1.86 -7.28
C LEU A 84 -14.75 0.52 -7.96
N ILE A 85 -13.81 -0.42 -8.03
CA ILE A 85 -14.07 -1.76 -8.60
C ILE A 85 -15.17 -2.49 -7.82
N GLY A 86 -15.21 -2.37 -6.49
CA GLY A 86 -16.24 -3.02 -5.67
C GLY A 86 -17.64 -2.44 -5.86
N ASP A 87 -17.72 -1.15 -6.15
CA ASP A 87 -18.97 -0.45 -6.43
C ASP A 87 -19.48 -0.78 -7.84
N ASP A 88 -18.60 -0.76 -8.84
CA ASP A 88 -18.94 -0.98 -10.25
C ASP A 88 -19.13 -2.48 -10.58
N CYS A 89 -18.41 -3.37 -9.90
CA CYS A 89 -18.44 -4.81 -10.13
C CYS A 89 -18.83 -5.57 -8.85
N ALA A 90 -20.14 -5.78 -8.64
CA ALA A 90 -20.67 -6.49 -7.46
C ALA A 90 -20.05 -7.89 -7.25
N GLY A 91 -19.62 -8.55 -8.33
CA GLY A 91 -18.95 -9.86 -8.31
C GLY A 91 -17.49 -9.85 -7.82
N LEU A 92 -16.92 -8.68 -7.56
CA LEU A 92 -15.54 -8.48 -7.08
C LEU A 92 -15.46 -7.88 -5.66
N ARG A 93 -16.61 -7.64 -5.00
CA ARG A 93 -16.68 -6.97 -3.68
C ARG A 93 -15.90 -7.67 -2.57
N GLU A 94 -15.84 -9.00 -2.60
CA GLU A 94 -15.09 -9.76 -1.60
C GLU A 94 -13.58 -9.51 -1.78
N GLU A 95 -13.08 -9.63 -3.00
CA GLU A 95 -11.68 -9.43 -3.33
C GLU A 95 -11.24 -7.98 -3.11
N THR A 96 -12.06 -7.00 -3.50
CA THR A 96 -11.74 -5.59 -3.24
C THR A 96 -11.77 -5.26 -1.75
N GLY A 97 -12.73 -5.81 -1.00
CA GLY A 97 -12.78 -5.71 0.46
C GLY A 97 -11.51 -6.27 1.12
N ALA A 98 -11.00 -7.42 0.63
CA ALA A 98 -9.77 -8.02 1.12
C ALA A 98 -8.53 -7.15 0.82
N VAL A 99 -8.43 -6.59 -0.40
CA VAL A 99 -7.37 -5.63 -0.76
C VAL A 99 -7.38 -4.42 0.17
N ARG A 100 -8.55 -3.81 0.40
CA ARG A 100 -8.71 -2.65 1.31
C ARG A 100 -8.33 -3.00 2.76
N GLY A 101 -8.71 -4.19 3.23
CA GLY A 101 -8.29 -4.71 4.54
C GLY A 101 -6.76 -4.79 4.65
N ALA A 102 -6.12 -5.40 3.66
CA ALA A 102 -4.67 -5.53 3.62
C ALA A 102 -3.96 -4.17 3.54
N VAL A 103 -4.49 -3.19 2.79
CA VAL A 103 -3.97 -1.82 2.77
C VAL A 103 -3.97 -1.20 4.17
N ARG A 104 -5.08 -1.32 4.90
CA ARG A 104 -5.19 -0.81 6.27
C ARG A 104 -4.16 -1.45 7.21
N ASP A 105 -3.90 -2.74 7.06
CA ASP A 105 -2.87 -3.44 7.82
C ASP A 105 -1.46 -2.91 7.53
N VAL A 106 -1.13 -2.66 6.26
CA VAL A 106 0.16 -2.06 5.87
C VAL A 106 0.30 -0.67 6.48
N ILE A 107 -0.71 0.20 6.34
CA ILE A 107 -0.69 1.55 6.91
C ILE A 107 -0.52 1.52 8.43
N ALA A 108 -1.28 0.65 9.13
CA ALA A 108 -1.19 0.51 10.58
C ALA A 108 0.20 0.05 11.04
N ARG A 109 0.90 -0.73 10.22
CA ARG A 109 2.26 -1.19 10.51
C ARG A 109 3.31 -0.11 10.25
N VAL A 110 3.18 0.63 9.15
CA VAL A 110 4.05 1.79 8.83
C VAL A 110 3.94 2.86 9.91
N ARG A 111 2.72 3.11 10.43
CA ARG A 111 2.49 4.05 11.55
C ARG A 111 3.11 3.57 12.87
N ARG A 112 3.07 2.26 13.15
CA ARG A 112 3.67 1.68 14.37
C ARG A 112 5.20 1.62 14.32
N GLY A 113 5.79 1.63 13.13
CA GLY A 113 7.25 1.71 12.94
C GLY A 113 7.83 3.13 13.06
N ALA A 114 6.98 4.17 13.08
CA ALA A 114 7.44 5.53 13.34
C ALA A 114 7.66 5.74 14.85
N PRO A 115 8.75 6.42 15.28
CA PRO A 115 8.90 6.81 16.67
C PRO A 115 7.69 7.66 17.05
N GLN A 116 6.99 7.25 18.12
CA GLN A 116 5.93 8.09 18.66
C GLN A 116 6.56 9.39 19.16
N PRO A 117 5.97 10.56 18.89
CA PRO A 117 6.39 11.78 19.57
C PRO A 117 6.17 11.53 21.06
N MET A 118 7.26 11.37 21.82
CA MET A 118 7.17 11.47 23.27
C MET A 118 6.86 12.94 23.56
N GLY A 119 5.69 13.16 24.17
CA GLY A 119 5.37 14.44 24.79
C GLY A 119 6.27 14.74 25.98
#